data_AF-A0AA89C820-F1
#
_entry.id   AF-A0AA89C820-F1
#
_cell.length_a   1.000
_cell.length_b   1.000
_cell.length_c   1.000
_cell.angle_alpha   90.00
_cell.angle_beta   90.00
_cell.angle_gamma   90.00
#
_symmetry.space_group_name_H-M   'P 1'
#
loop_
_entity.id
_entity.type
_entity.pdbx_description
1 polymer ?
#
loop_
_entity_poly.entity_id
_entity_poly.type
_entity_poly.pdbx_seq_one_letter_code
_entity_poly.pdbx_strand_id
1 'polypeptide(L)'
;MRNDRSFTLLMFLTFFMNSSYCLPTKHLTQGIGGKDSLRYHNNMKFTTKDNDNDLNSKNCATSNDIGAWWYDSCDQCGLNGLYNETSSDKGIEWDGFPGGSIYMKFTQMMVRCE
;
A
#
# COMPACT_ATOMS: atom_id res chain seq x y z
N MET A 1 -3.48 29.42 -13.40
CA MET A 1 -2.67 28.32 -12.84
C MET A 1 -3.64 27.27 -12.32
N ARG A 2 -4.04 26.31 -13.18
CA ARG A 2 -5.00 25.25 -12.83
C ARG A 2 -4.27 24.18 -12.03
N ASN A 3 -4.73 23.99 -10.80
CA ASN A 3 -4.30 22.93 -9.89
C ASN A 3 -4.90 21.62 -10.39
N ASP A 4 -4.10 20.86 -11.13
CA ASP A 4 -4.54 19.67 -11.84
C ASP A 4 -4.74 18.53 -10.83
N ARG A 5 -6.01 18.11 -10.68
CA ARG A 5 -6.47 17.05 -9.75
C ARG A 5 -6.15 15.66 -10.33
N SER A 6 -4.91 15.43 -10.70
CA SER A 6 -4.50 14.23 -11.44
C SER A 6 -3.97 13.10 -10.54
N PHE A 7 -4.01 13.24 -9.20
CA PHE A 7 -3.50 12.22 -8.28
C PHE A 7 -4.44 11.01 -8.08
N THR A 8 -5.73 11.14 -8.38
CA THR A 8 -6.69 10.05 -8.14
C THR A 8 -6.81 9.08 -9.32
N LEU A 9 -6.54 9.53 -10.55
CA LEU A 9 -6.75 8.72 -11.75
C LEU A 9 -5.72 7.58 -11.90
N LEU A 10 -4.52 7.72 -11.33
CA LEU A 10 -3.45 6.72 -11.46
C LEU A 10 -3.68 5.46 -10.58
N MET A 11 -4.55 5.53 -9.56
CA MET A 11 -4.96 4.34 -8.78
C MET A 11 -6.02 3.49 -9.50
N PHE A 12 -6.66 3.99 -10.57
CA PHE A 12 -7.70 3.28 -11.32
C PHE A 12 -7.18 2.41 -12.48
N LEU A 13 -5.92 2.56 -12.89
CA LEU A 13 -5.25 1.56 -13.71
C LEU A 13 -4.74 0.46 -12.77
N THR A 14 -5.72 -0.30 -12.30
CA THR A 14 -5.61 -1.60 -11.68
C THR A 14 -4.28 -2.28 -12.01
N PHE A 15 -3.59 -2.72 -10.96
CA PHE A 15 -2.68 -3.86 -10.99
C PHE A 15 -3.46 -5.13 -11.40
N PHE A 16 -4.02 -5.12 -12.61
CA PHE A 16 -4.29 -6.32 -13.37
C PHE A 16 -2.92 -6.85 -13.81
N MET A 17 -2.22 -7.49 -12.87
CA MET A 17 -1.09 -8.37 -13.15
C MET A 17 -1.64 -9.63 -13.80
N ASN A 18 -2.22 -9.50 -14.99
CA ASN A 18 -2.76 -10.61 -15.75
C ASN A 18 -1.58 -11.35 -16.39
N SER A 19 -1.07 -12.32 -15.66
CA SER A 19 -0.30 -13.52 -16.05
C SER A 19 0.86 -13.48 -17.07
N SER A 20 1.16 -12.40 -17.81
CA SER A 20 2.11 -12.53 -18.94
C SER A 20 3.09 -11.40 -19.23
N TYR A 21 3.02 -10.19 -18.63
CA TYR A 21 3.90 -9.10 -19.13
C TYR A 21 4.55 -8.17 -18.10
N CYS A 22 4.74 -8.57 -16.83
CA CYS A 22 5.75 -7.99 -15.92
C CYS A 22 5.77 -8.73 -14.58
N LEU A 23 6.28 -9.97 -14.50
CA LEU A 23 6.67 -10.56 -13.21
C LEU A 23 8.00 -11.29 -13.39
N PRO A 24 8.97 -11.05 -12.48
CA PRO A 24 8.78 -11.45 -11.09
C PRO A 24 9.08 -10.35 -10.07
N THR A 25 8.33 -10.36 -8.96
CA THR A 25 8.59 -9.70 -7.66
C THR A 25 9.87 -10.21 -6.98
N LYS A 26 10.91 -10.58 -7.76
CA LYS A 26 12.12 -11.23 -7.27
C LYS A 26 13.14 -10.30 -6.62
N HIS A 27 12.96 -8.99 -6.73
CA HIS A 27 13.88 -8.01 -6.15
C HIS A 27 13.16 -6.67 -5.89
N LEU A 28 12.40 -6.57 -4.80
CA LEU A 28 12.43 -5.32 -4.06
C LEU A 28 13.82 -5.27 -3.42
N THR A 29 14.80 -4.72 -4.15
CA THR A 29 16.15 -4.50 -3.64
C THR A 29 16.00 -3.74 -2.33
N GLN A 30 16.54 -4.32 -1.27
CA GLN A 30 16.65 -3.74 0.06
C GLN A 30 17.06 -2.26 -0.08
N GLY A 31 16.08 -1.36 -0.04
CA GLY A 31 16.32 0.07 0.01
C GLY A 31 17.13 0.36 1.27
N ILE A 32 17.90 1.46 1.27
CA ILE A 32 18.95 1.79 2.23
C ILE A 32 18.40 2.12 3.65
N GLY A 33 17.45 1.35 4.15
CA GLY A 33 16.85 1.61 5.44
C GLY A 33 15.79 0.63 5.92
N GLY A 34 15.40 -0.45 5.24
CA GLY A 34 14.35 -1.32 5.80
C GLY A 34 14.11 -2.66 5.11
N LYS A 35 13.36 -3.54 5.79
CA LYS A 35 12.76 -4.78 5.28
C LYS A 35 11.66 -4.45 4.26
N ASP A 36 11.47 -5.35 3.32
CA ASP A 36 10.35 -5.37 2.39
C ASP A 36 9.02 -5.70 3.12
N SER A 37 8.26 -4.67 3.49
CA SER A 37 6.91 -4.79 4.05
C SER A 37 5.83 -5.07 3.00
N LEU A 38 6.07 -4.73 1.72
CA LEU A 38 5.14 -5.03 0.62
C LEU A 38 4.97 -6.54 0.42
N ARG A 39 5.96 -7.34 0.81
CA ARG A 39 5.89 -8.80 0.72
C ARG A 39 4.70 -9.40 1.47
N TYR A 40 4.25 -8.78 2.57
CA TYR A 40 3.07 -9.21 3.32
C TYR A 40 1.78 -9.14 2.49
N HIS A 41 1.74 -8.23 1.52
CA HIS A 41 0.58 -7.94 0.68
C HIS A 41 0.56 -8.75 -0.63
N ASN A 42 1.52 -9.65 -0.84
CA ASN A 42 1.62 -10.42 -2.08
C ASN A 42 0.41 -11.34 -2.28
N ASN A 43 -0.12 -11.35 -3.50
CA ASN A 43 -1.31 -12.10 -3.91
C ASN A 43 -2.62 -11.71 -3.20
N MET A 44 -2.61 -10.63 -2.40
CA MET A 44 -3.84 -10.11 -1.83
C MET A 44 -4.65 -9.36 -2.87
N LYS A 45 -5.98 -9.41 -2.70
CA LYS A 45 -6.89 -8.59 -3.50
C LYS A 45 -6.95 -7.19 -2.91
N PHE A 46 -7.32 -6.24 -3.76
CA PHE A 46 -7.46 -4.86 -3.31
C PHE A 46 -8.77 -4.69 -2.53
N THR A 47 -8.68 -4.12 -1.33
CA THR A 47 -9.78 -3.88 -0.41
C THR A 47 -10.01 -2.39 -0.22
N THR A 48 -11.28 -2.00 -0.17
CA THR A 48 -11.77 -0.63 0.01
C THR A 48 -12.88 -0.63 1.06
N LYS A 49 -13.29 0.55 1.52
CA LYS A 49 -14.42 0.70 2.45
C LYS A 49 -15.73 0.07 1.97
N ASP A 50 -15.93 0.01 0.65
CA ASP A 50 -17.16 -0.42 -0.03
C ASP A 50 -17.03 -1.77 -0.73
N ASN A 51 -15.83 -2.35 -0.77
CA ASN A 51 -15.57 -3.67 -1.33
C ASN A 51 -14.47 -4.38 -0.52
N ASP A 52 -14.92 -5.31 0.33
CA ASP A 52 -14.08 -6.07 1.26
C ASP A 52 -13.58 -7.36 0.61
N ASN A 53 -12.26 -7.46 0.40
CA ASN A 53 -11.58 -8.63 -0.15
C ASN A 53 -10.39 -9.07 0.72
N ASP A 54 -10.30 -8.58 1.96
CA ASP A 54 -9.22 -8.94 2.87
C ASP A 54 -9.51 -10.27 3.57
N LEU A 55 -8.56 -10.76 4.37
CA LEU A 55 -8.68 -12.04 5.09
C LEU A 55 -9.11 -11.85 6.55
N ASN A 56 -9.36 -10.61 6.99
CA ASN A 56 -9.76 -10.33 8.36
C ASN A 56 -11.27 -10.56 8.56
N SER A 57 -11.66 -10.83 9.80
CA SER A 57 -13.07 -10.93 10.21
C SER A 57 -13.85 -9.60 10.10
N LYS A 58 -13.14 -8.47 10.04
CA LYS A 58 -13.67 -7.12 9.87
C LYS A 58 -12.99 -6.49 8.65
N ASN A 59 -13.69 -5.59 7.97
CA ASN A 59 -13.11 -4.83 6.87
C ASN A 59 -11.93 -3.95 7.36
N CYS A 60 -10.72 -4.31 6.96
CA CYS A 60 -9.48 -3.62 7.33
C CYS A 60 -9.51 -2.15 6.92
N ALA A 61 -10.05 -1.83 5.73
CA ALA A 61 -10.17 -0.48 5.18
C ALA A 61 -11.12 0.44 5.96
N THR A 62 -11.78 -0.06 7.01
CA THR A 62 -12.67 0.73 7.89
C THR A 62 -12.35 0.61 9.37
N SER A 63 -11.81 -0.53 9.80
CA SER A 63 -11.73 -0.88 11.22
C SER A 63 -10.37 -0.58 11.86
N ASN A 64 -9.29 -0.97 11.18
CA ASN A 64 -7.92 -0.81 11.66
C ASN A 64 -7.18 0.23 10.82
N ASP A 65 -7.30 0.13 9.50
CA ASP A 65 -6.54 0.94 8.55
C ASP A 65 -7.52 1.81 7.77
N ILE A 66 -7.25 3.11 7.69
CA ILE A 66 -8.09 4.01 6.90
C ILE A 66 -7.45 4.16 5.53
N GLY A 67 -8.14 3.68 4.49
CA GLY A 67 -7.66 3.83 3.13
C GLY A 67 -8.15 2.72 2.21
N ALA A 68 -7.31 2.41 1.23
CA ALA A 68 -7.53 1.30 0.32
C ALA A 68 -6.19 0.67 -0.03
N TRP A 69 -6.08 -0.65 0.14
CA TRP A 69 -4.81 -1.36 0.02
C TRP A 69 -5.03 -2.84 -0.32
N TRP A 70 -3.94 -3.53 -0.60
CA TRP A 70 -3.93 -5.00 -0.73
C TRP A 70 -3.87 -5.64 0.66
N TYR A 71 -4.88 -5.40 1.49
CA TYR A 71 -4.92 -5.87 2.88
C TYR A 71 -4.94 -7.41 2.96
N ASP A 72 -4.21 -7.95 3.95
CA ASP A 72 -4.32 -9.35 4.39
C ASP A 72 -5.13 -9.37 5.70
N SER A 73 -4.47 -9.23 6.86
CA SER A 73 -5.14 -9.13 8.16
C SER A 73 -4.29 -8.36 9.20
N CYS A 74 -4.07 -7.05 9.06
CA CYS A 74 -4.57 -6.18 7.99
C CYS A 74 -3.43 -5.65 7.12
N ASP A 75 -2.40 -5.04 7.70
CA ASP A 75 -1.22 -4.61 6.95
C ASP A 75 0.12 -4.68 7.73
N GLN A 76 1.20 -4.52 6.96
CA GLN A 76 2.55 -4.19 7.47
C GLN A 76 3.09 -2.89 6.83
N CYS A 77 2.30 -2.29 5.96
CA CYS A 77 2.54 -1.00 5.33
C CYS A 77 1.25 -0.55 4.64
N GLY A 78 1.01 0.75 4.65
CA GLY A 78 -0.16 1.37 4.04
C GLY A 78 0.22 2.70 3.42
N LEU A 79 0.60 2.72 2.13
CA LEU A 79 1.02 3.96 1.48
C LEU A 79 -0.17 4.88 1.13
N ASN A 80 -1.39 4.35 1.22
CA ASN A 80 -2.66 5.04 0.98
C ASN A 80 -3.39 5.42 2.28
N GLY A 81 -2.68 5.43 3.40
CA GLY A 81 -3.21 5.86 4.70
C GLY A 81 -3.50 7.36 4.77
N LEU A 82 -4.07 7.80 5.89
CA LEU A 82 -4.32 9.20 6.19
C LEU A 82 -3.01 9.99 6.26
N TYR A 83 -2.96 11.07 5.50
CA TYR A 83 -1.84 12.01 5.55
C TYR A 83 -1.79 12.72 6.91
N ASN A 84 -0.59 12.82 7.49
CA ASN A 84 -0.31 13.46 8.78
C ASN A 84 -0.97 12.78 10.00
N GLU A 85 -1.39 11.52 9.85
CA GLU A 85 -1.72 10.64 10.97
C GLU A 85 -0.45 9.84 11.35
N THR A 86 -0.05 9.91 12.62
CA THR A 86 1.21 9.33 13.12
C THR A 86 1.08 8.61 14.45
N SER A 87 -0.16 8.31 14.86
CA SER A 87 -0.49 7.76 16.18
C SER A 87 -1.26 6.44 16.12
N SER A 88 -1.55 5.97 14.91
CA SER A 88 -2.27 4.72 14.64
C SER A 88 -1.93 4.20 13.25
N ASP A 89 -2.25 2.93 13.00
CA ASP A 89 -2.11 2.18 11.73
C ASP A 89 -2.95 2.79 10.57
N LYS A 90 -3.65 3.88 10.85
CA LYS A 90 -4.43 4.65 9.87
C LYS A 90 -3.57 5.59 9.04
N GLY A 91 -2.32 5.82 9.42
CA GLY A 91 -1.40 6.74 8.76
C GLY A 91 -0.69 6.14 7.55
N ILE A 92 0.14 6.96 6.90
CA ILE A 92 1.02 6.48 5.83
C ILE A 92 2.21 5.75 6.45
N GLU A 93 2.18 4.42 6.47
CA GLU A 93 3.09 3.62 7.30
C GLU A 93 3.94 2.61 6.52
N TRP A 94 5.13 2.33 7.06
CA TRP A 94 5.98 1.19 6.69
C TRP A 94 6.67 0.59 7.92
N ASP A 95 6.31 -0.63 8.29
CA ASP A 95 6.86 -1.33 9.47
C ASP A 95 8.30 -1.85 9.26
N GLY A 96 8.76 -1.93 8.01
CA GLY A 96 10.05 -2.53 7.69
C GLY A 96 11.28 -1.74 8.15
N PHE A 97 11.13 -0.51 8.67
CA PHE A 97 12.26 0.32 9.07
C PHE A 97 12.84 -0.09 10.45
N PRO A 98 14.17 0.04 10.68
CA PRO A 98 14.77 -0.11 12.00
C PRO A 98 14.14 0.87 12.99
N GLY A 99 13.63 0.33 14.10
CA GLY A 99 12.89 1.11 15.10
C GLY A 99 11.37 0.94 15.04
N GLY A 100 10.86 0.15 14.09
CA GLY A 100 9.43 -0.16 13.92
C GLY A 100 8.75 0.77 12.91
N SER A 101 7.42 0.81 12.98
CA SER A 101 6.54 1.68 12.19
C SER A 101 7.03 3.11 12.06
N ILE A 102 7.33 3.54 10.83
CA ILE A 102 7.59 4.93 10.51
C ILE A 102 6.44 5.50 9.69
N TYR A 103 5.94 6.65 10.13
CA TYR A 103 4.93 7.43 9.43
C TYR A 103 5.59 8.42 8.47
N MET A 104 5.21 8.36 7.19
CA MET A 104 5.84 9.13 6.12
C MET A 104 5.07 10.40 5.79
N LYS A 105 5.82 11.46 5.44
CA LYS A 105 5.27 12.72 4.92
C LYS A 105 5.11 12.73 3.39
N PHE A 106 5.67 11.74 2.71
CA PHE A 106 5.62 11.64 1.25
C PHE A 106 5.83 10.18 0.84
N THR A 107 5.04 9.72 -0.12
CA THR A 107 5.16 8.40 -0.74
C THR A 107 5.05 8.52 -2.25
N GLN A 108 5.79 7.68 -2.96
CA GLN A 108 5.73 7.57 -4.41
C GLN A 108 5.91 6.11 -4.81
N MET A 109 4.93 5.55 -5.51
CA MET A 109 5.01 4.21 -6.12
C MET A 109 5.29 4.37 -7.61
N MET A 110 6.29 3.65 -8.12
CA MET A 110 6.67 3.68 -9.53
C MET A 110 6.94 2.26 -10.02
N VAL A 111 6.59 1.99 -11.27
CA VAL A 111 6.91 0.73 -11.96
C VAL A 111 7.85 1.05 -13.10
N ARG A 112 8.83 0.18 -13.33
CA ARG A 112 9.68 0.21 -14.53
C ARG A 112 9.36 -1.03 -15.36
N CYS A 113 9.04 -0.83 -16.62
CA CYS A 113 9.00 -1.91 -17.61
C CYS A 113 10.41 -2.03 -18.23
N GLU A 114 10.87 -3.27 -18.44
CA GLU A 114 12.08 -3.55 -19.22
C GLU A 114 11.75 -3.75 -20.70
#